data_AF-A0A7S0E5R0-F1
#
_entry.id   AF-A0A7S0E5R0-F1
#
_cell.length_a   1.000
_cell.length_b   1.000
_cell.length_c   1.000
_cell.angle_alpha   90.00
_cell.angle_beta   90.00
_cell.angle_gamma   90.00
#
_symmetry.space_group_name_H-M   'P 1'
#
loop_
_entity.id
_entity.type
_entity.pdbx_description
1 polymer ?
#
loop_
_entity_poly.entity_id
_entity_poly.type
_entity_poly.pdbx_seq_one_letter_code
_entity_poly.pdbx_strand_id
1 'polypeptide(L)'
;VSGSISVLESFLMSLVSASHGDQVPEVVLMAPKGPEEEMVALLSTRWATRANVKYLWGSPASVADLERARISNVEICFVLADLNNHPMREDLQNIVRAAAVYRNYKTPLLVMMMEAKNIKYAIQAGIPESMCCGLDELEISTLASSCQCVGLSTMIINLALPDIDGLDEYDSQDAWLEEYM
;
A
#
# COMPACT_ATOMS: atom_id res chain seq x y z
N VAL A 1 -3.90 -0.82 8.90
CA VAL A 1 -3.71 0.54 8.36
C VAL A 1 -3.61 1.53 9.50
N SER A 2 -2.47 2.21 9.60
CA SER A 2 -2.28 3.48 10.32
C SER A 2 -1.55 4.36 9.31
N GLY A 3 -2.08 5.52 8.96
CA GLY A 3 -1.54 6.31 7.86
C GLY A 3 -2.46 7.41 7.37
N SER A 4 -1.90 8.32 6.56
CA SER A 4 -2.67 9.34 5.83
C SER A 4 -3.78 8.70 4.99
N ILE A 5 -4.99 9.24 5.10
CA ILE A 5 -6.15 8.76 4.32
C ILE A 5 -5.90 8.87 2.81
N SER A 6 -5.17 9.89 2.37
CA SER A 6 -4.83 10.13 0.97
C SER A 6 -3.96 9.02 0.39
N VAL A 7 -2.93 8.59 1.13
CA VAL A 7 -2.03 7.50 0.70
C VAL A 7 -2.80 6.19 0.62
N LEU A 8 -3.70 5.95 1.57
CA LEU A 8 -4.57 4.78 1.56
C LEU A 8 -5.52 4.81 0.36
N GLU A 9 -6.16 5.95 0.08
CA GLU A 9 -7.04 6.12 -1.07
C GLU A 9 -6.32 5.82 -2.38
N SER A 10 -5.15 6.43 -2.62
CA SER A 10 -4.36 6.18 -3.82
C SER A 10 -3.95 4.71 -3.95
N PHE A 11 -3.56 4.07 -2.84
CA PHE A 11 -3.25 2.65 -2.82
C PHE A 11 -4.47 1.79 -3.19
N LEU A 12 -5.65 2.08 -2.61
CA LEU A 12 -6.86 1.30 -2.84
C LEU A 12 -7.41 1.50 -4.25
N MET A 13 -7.38 2.72 -4.78
CA MET A 13 -7.75 2.97 -6.18
C MET A 13 -6.81 2.23 -7.13
N SER A 14 -5.51 2.23 -6.84
CA SER A 14 -4.54 1.46 -7.63
C SER A 14 -4.81 -0.04 -7.57
N LEU A 15 -5.12 -0.57 -6.38
CA LEU A 15 -5.40 -2.00 -6.20
C LEU A 15 -6.70 -2.46 -6.89
N VAL A 16 -7.69 -1.57 -6.98
CA VAL A 16 -9.03 -1.84 -7.52
C VAL A 16 -9.20 -1.27 -8.94
N SER A 17 -8.12 -0.81 -9.57
CA SER A 17 -8.18 -0.29 -10.94
C SER A 17 -8.69 -1.35 -11.90
N ALA A 18 -9.54 -0.94 -12.84
CA ALA A 18 -10.05 -1.80 -13.92
C ALA A 18 -8.94 -2.31 -14.86
N SER A 19 -7.76 -1.69 -14.82
CA SER A 19 -6.58 -2.10 -15.59
C SER A 19 -6.06 -3.49 -15.20
N HIS A 20 -6.40 -4.00 -14.01
CA HIS A 20 -5.96 -5.31 -13.53
C HIS A 20 -6.84 -6.48 -14.00
N GLY A 21 -7.89 -6.22 -14.79
CA GLY A 21 -8.77 -7.23 -15.39
C GLY A 21 -10.20 -7.25 -14.81
N ASP A 22 -11.01 -8.24 -15.22
CA ASP A 22 -12.44 -8.33 -14.86
C ASP A 22 -12.71 -8.64 -13.37
N GLN A 23 -11.71 -9.19 -12.65
CA GLN A 23 -11.89 -9.58 -11.25
C GLN A 23 -11.33 -8.50 -10.32
N VAL A 24 -12.24 -7.71 -9.75
CA VAL A 24 -11.91 -6.76 -8.69
C VAL A 24 -11.68 -7.52 -7.38
N PRO A 25 -10.52 -7.37 -6.72
CA PRO A 25 -10.24 -8.05 -5.46
C PRO A 25 -11.12 -7.51 -4.33
N GLU A 26 -11.59 -8.40 -3.44
CA GLU A 26 -12.22 -7.98 -2.19
C GLU A 26 -11.15 -7.52 -1.19
N VAL A 27 -11.31 -6.32 -0.63
CA VAL A 27 -10.32 -5.72 0.26
C VAL A 27 -10.86 -5.61 1.69
N VAL A 28 -10.09 -6.08 2.67
CA VAL A 28 -10.38 -5.91 4.10
C VAL A 28 -9.32 -5.03 4.75
N LEU A 29 -9.74 -3.84 5.18
CA LEU A 29 -8.94 -2.92 5.97
C LEU A 29 -9.03 -3.30 7.45
N MET A 30 -7.89 -3.53 8.10
CA MET A 30 -7.84 -3.77 9.55
C MET A 30 -7.10 -2.64 10.27
N ALA A 31 -7.70 -2.11 11.32
CA ALA A 31 -7.07 -1.11 12.18
C ALA A 31 -7.57 -1.20 13.63
N PRO A 32 -6.72 -0.82 14.62
CA PRO A 32 -7.03 -1.01 16.04
C PRO A 32 -8.04 -0.01 16.60
N LYS A 33 -8.35 1.06 15.86
CA LYS A 33 -9.38 2.05 16.20
C LYS A 33 -10.61 1.87 15.30
N GLY A 34 -11.76 2.38 15.73
CA GLY A 34 -12.92 2.49 14.85
C GLY A 34 -12.63 3.41 13.65
N PRO A 35 -13.43 3.33 12.57
CA PRO A 35 -13.24 4.20 11.41
C PRO A 35 -13.55 5.65 11.81
N GLU A 36 -12.62 6.55 11.54
CA GLU A 36 -12.80 8.00 11.69
C GLU A 36 -13.69 8.55 10.57
N GLU A 37 -14.16 9.80 10.69
CA GLU A 37 -15.11 10.40 9.73
C GLU A 37 -14.60 10.36 8.28
N GLU A 38 -13.31 10.64 8.08
CA GLU A 38 -12.66 10.56 6.76
C GLU A 38 -12.66 9.14 6.18
N MET A 39 -12.43 8.12 7.02
CA MET A 39 -12.49 6.71 6.61
C MET A 39 -13.91 6.31 6.23
N VAL A 40 -14.92 6.75 6.99
CA VAL A 40 -16.33 6.50 6.67
C VAL A 40 -16.70 7.16 5.33
N ALA A 41 -16.23 8.38 5.09
CA ALA A 41 -16.42 9.07 3.83
C ALA A 41 -15.77 8.31 2.66
N LEU A 42 -14.51 7.88 2.80
CA LEU A 42 -13.80 7.09 1.79
C LEU A 42 -14.54 5.79 1.45
N LEU A 43 -14.96 5.04 2.46
CA LEU A 43 -15.69 3.77 2.28
C LEU A 43 -17.06 3.95 1.62
N SER A 44 -17.66 5.14 1.76
CA SER A 44 -18.95 5.49 1.15
C SER A 44 -18.84 5.89 -0.32
N THR A 45 -17.64 6.06 -0.85
CA THR A 45 -17.43 6.41 -2.25
C THR A 45 -17.86 5.26 -3.17
N ARG A 46 -18.35 5.61 -4.36
CA ARG A 46 -18.89 4.63 -5.34
C ARG A 46 -17.88 3.55 -5.71
N TRP A 47 -16.61 3.92 -5.92
CA TRP A 47 -15.55 2.98 -6.28
C TRP A 47 -15.29 1.99 -5.14
N ALA A 48 -15.20 2.45 -3.89
CA ALA A 48 -14.95 1.62 -2.72
C ALA A 48 -16.11 0.65 -2.44
N THR A 49 -17.35 1.10 -2.64
CA THR A 49 -18.54 0.25 -2.52
C THR A 49 -18.57 -0.82 -3.61
N ARG A 50 -18.28 -0.47 -4.87
CA ARG A 50 -18.21 -1.42 -6.00
C ARG A 50 -17.10 -2.46 -5.79
N ALA A 51 -15.98 -2.02 -5.22
CA ALA A 51 -14.83 -2.84 -4.85
C ALA A 51 -15.06 -3.73 -3.62
N ASN A 52 -16.19 -3.57 -2.92
CA ASN A 52 -16.50 -4.26 -1.68
C ASN A 52 -15.37 -4.10 -0.63
N VAL A 53 -14.83 -2.87 -0.49
CA VAL A 53 -13.85 -2.54 0.55
C VAL A 53 -14.54 -2.54 1.91
N LYS A 54 -14.05 -3.37 2.83
CA LYS A 54 -14.61 -3.55 4.17
C LYS A 54 -13.65 -3.06 5.24
N TYR A 55 -14.20 -2.45 6.28
CA TYR A 55 -13.44 -2.08 7.47
C TYR A 55 -13.69 -3.06 8.60
N LEU A 56 -12.61 -3.62 9.14
CA LEU A 56 -12.60 -4.47 10.31
C LEU A 56 -11.87 -3.75 11.45
N TRP A 57 -12.62 -3.39 12.48
CA TRP A 57 -12.03 -2.92 13.72
C TRP A 57 -11.43 -4.11 14.49
N GLY A 58 -10.10 -4.14 14.60
CA GLY A 58 -9.35 -5.24 15.20
C GLY A 58 -7.84 -5.05 15.17
N SER A 59 -7.13 -5.98 15.80
CA SER A 59 -5.66 -5.98 15.88
C SER A 59 -5.07 -7.17 15.14
N PRO A 60 -3.99 -6.99 14.35
CA PRO A 60 -3.29 -8.11 13.72
C PRO A 60 -2.58 -9.02 14.74
N ALA A 61 -2.46 -8.59 16.00
CA ALA A 61 -1.94 -9.41 17.10
C ALA A 61 -2.99 -10.36 17.69
N SER A 62 -4.28 -10.18 17.37
CA SER A 62 -5.38 -11.00 17.88
C SER A 62 -5.75 -12.09 16.88
N VAL A 63 -5.60 -13.36 17.27
CA VAL A 63 -5.97 -14.49 16.42
C VAL A 63 -7.45 -14.46 16.05
N ALA A 64 -8.32 -14.08 16.99
CA ALA A 64 -9.75 -13.95 16.74
C ALA A 64 -10.06 -12.87 15.68
N ASP A 65 -9.30 -11.76 15.66
CA ASP A 65 -9.48 -10.71 14.65
C ASP A 65 -8.98 -11.15 13.29
N LEU A 66 -7.89 -11.93 13.25
CA LEU A 66 -7.38 -12.54 12.02
C LEU A 66 -8.35 -13.57 11.43
N GLU A 67 -9.03 -14.35 12.26
CA GLU A 67 -10.11 -15.27 11.83
C GLU A 67 -11.31 -14.49 11.26
N ARG A 68 -11.73 -13.40 11.91
CA ARG A 68 -12.78 -12.50 11.39
C ARG A 68 -12.38 -11.89 10.04
N ALA A 69 -11.09 -11.60 9.84
CA ALA A 69 -10.53 -11.13 8.58
C ALA A 69 -10.35 -12.25 7.52
N ARG A 70 -10.60 -13.51 7.87
CA ARG A 70 -10.40 -14.68 7.00
C ARG A 70 -8.99 -14.76 6.41
N ILE A 71 -7.97 -14.42 7.21
CA ILE A 71 -6.57 -14.32 6.76
C ILE A 71 -6.02 -15.59 6.09
N SER A 72 -6.59 -16.75 6.41
CA SER A 72 -6.24 -18.05 5.80
C SER A 72 -6.60 -18.16 4.33
N ASN A 73 -7.52 -17.33 3.85
CA ASN A 73 -8.06 -17.37 2.49
C ASN A 73 -7.60 -16.16 1.66
N VAL A 74 -6.72 -15.32 2.20
CA VAL A 74 -6.23 -14.11 1.55
C VAL A 74 -5.04 -14.45 0.66
N GLU A 75 -5.01 -13.88 -0.55
CA GLU A 75 -3.89 -14.03 -1.49
C GLU A 75 -2.63 -13.30 -1.01
N ILE A 76 -2.80 -12.08 -0.50
CA ILE A 76 -1.70 -11.25 0.01
C ILE A 76 -2.17 -10.29 1.10
N CYS A 77 -1.33 -10.09 2.13
CA CYS A 77 -1.56 -9.12 3.19
C CYS A 77 -0.59 -7.92 3.07
N PHE A 78 -1.11 -6.70 3.11
CA PHE A 78 -0.29 -5.48 3.08
C PHE A 78 -0.18 -4.85 4.47
N VAL A 79 1.05 -4.59 4.91
CA VAL A 79 1.34 -3.80 6.12
C VAL A 79 1.91 -2.45 5.67
N LEU A 80 1.02 -1.48 5.55
CA LEU A 80 1.35 -0.12 5.11
C LEU A 80 2.03 0.69 6.23
N ALA A 81 2.98 1.54 5.88
CA ALA A 81 3.64 2.46 6.81
C ALA A 81 2.91 3.81 6.88
N ASP A 82 2.79 4.36 8.09
CA ASP A 82 2.37 5.73 8.29
C ASP A 82 3.54 6.70 8.06
N LEU A 83 3.54 7.37 6.90
CA LEU A 83 4.60 8.30 6.52
C LEU A 83 4.68 9.53 7.44
N ASN A 84 3.65 9.80 8.25
CA ASN A 84 3.62 10.92 9.18
C ASN A 84 4.26 10.58 10.54
N ASN A 85 4.55 9.30 10.80
CA ASN A 85 5.16 8.86 12.06
C ASN A 85 6.68 8.88 11.99
N HIS A 86 7.31 8.77 13.17
CA HIS A 86 8.76 8.65 13.26
C HIS A 86 9.21 7.32 12.62
N PRO A 87 10.14 7.33 11.63
CA PRO A 87 10.48 6.17 10.80
C PRO A 87 10.77 4.88 11.59
N MET A 88 11.75 4.94 12.50
CA MET A 88 12.10 3.79 13.35
C MET A 88 10.91 3.24 14.17
N ARG A 89 10.02 4.11 14.66
CA ARG A 89 8.91 3.69 15.50
C ARG A 89 7.84 2.98 14.65
N GLU A 90 7.52 3.55 13.49
CA GLU A 90 6.56 2.96 12.56
C GLU A 90 7.08 1.62 12.03
N ASP A 91 8.35 1.55 11.63
CA ASP A 91 9.01 0.35 11.13
C ASP A 91 8.99 -0.79 12.16
N LEU A 92 9.35 -0.51 13.41
CA LEU A 92 9.28 -1.50 14.49
C LEU A 92 7.84 -1.95 14.73
N GLN A 93 6.87 -1.05 14.64
CA GLN A 93 5.47 -1.40 14.80
C GLN A 93 4.97 -2.27 13.64
N ASN A 94 5.37 -1.98 12.40
CA ASN A 94 5.09 -2.77 11.21
C ASN A 94 5.72 -4.16 11.30
N ILE A 95 6.96 -4.27 11.77
CA ILE A 95 7.60 -5.56 12.02
C ILE A 95 6.78 -6.38 13.02
N VAL A 96 6.32 -5.78 14.11
CA VAL A 96 5.52 -6.49 15.12
C VAL A 96 4.17 -6.94 14.54
N ARG A 97 3.49 -6.07 13.77
CA ARG A 97 2.22 -6.40 13.09
C ARG A 97 2.42 -7.55 12.10
N ALA A 98 3.43 -7.47 11.25
CA ALA A 98 3.74 -8.48 10.25
C ALA A 98 4.15 -9.81 10.88
N ALA A 99 4.98 -9.78 11.93
CA ALA A 99 5.40 -10.98 12.65
C ALA A 99 4.20 -11.69 13.31
N ALA A 100 3.23 -10.94 13.83
CA ALA A 100 2.02 -11.53 14.41
C ALA A 100 1.18 -12.28 13.37
N VAL A 101 1.01 -11.72 12.16
CA VAL A 101 0.31 -12.38 11.05
C VAL A 101 1.09 -13.60 10.57
N TYR A 102 2.39 -13.41 10.27
CA TYR A 102 3.24 -14.44 9.67
C TYR A 102 3.45 -15.65 10.58
N ARG A 103 3.56 -15.46 11.89
CA ARG A 103 3.74 -16.56 12.85
C ARG A 103 2.51 -17.46 12.94
N ASN A 104 1.32 -16.89 12.85
CA ASN A 104 0.07 -17.63 13.01
C ASN A 104 -0.38 -18.33 11.73
N TYR A 105 -0.27 -17.66 10.57
CA TYR A 105 -0.89 -18.15 9.33
C TYR A 105 0.07 -18.36 8.16
N LYS A 106 1.30 -17.84 8.24
CA LYS A 106 2.30 -17.91 7.15
C LYS A 106 1.80 -17.35 5.81
N THR A 107 0.78 -16.49 5.84
CA THR A 107 0.19 -15.85 4.66
C THR A 107 1.25 -14.99 3.94
N PRO A 108 1.27 -14.98 2.59
CA PRO A 108 2.06 -14.03 1.83
C PRO A 108 1.76 -12.60 2.27
N LEU A 109 2.80 -11.81 2.49
CA LEU A 109 2.64 -10.43 2.95
C LEU A 109 3.70 -9.52 2.36
N LEU A 110 3.38 -8.23 2.27
CA LEU A 110 4.29 -7.16 1.92
C LEU A 110 4.32 -6.13 3.06
N VAL A 111 5.47 -5.98 3.71
CA VAL A 111 5.70 -5.00 4.77
C VAL A 111 6.39 -3.79 4.17
N MET A 112 5.72 -2.65 4.22
CA MET A 112 6.32 -1.36 3.91
C MET A 112 7.10 -0.86 5.14
N MET A 113 8.33 -0.47 4.89
CA MET A 113 9.25 0.10 5.86
C MET A 113 9.72 1.45 5.32
N MET A 114 9.80 2.46 6.18
CA MET A 114 10.31 3.77 5.81
C MET A 114 11.81 3.72 5.55
N GLU A 115 12.57 2.98 6.37
CA GLU A 115 14.02 2.84 6.20
C GLU A 115 14.46 1.38 5.97
N ALA A 116 15.10 1.11 4.84
CA ALA A 116 15.57 -0.22 4.44
C ALA A 116 16.57 -0.81 5.44
N LYS A 117 17.33 0.04 6.15
CA LYS A 117 18.24 -0.39 7.22
C LYS A 117 17.54 -1.16 8.35
N ASN A 118 16.22 -0.99 8.50
CA ASN A 118 15.40 -1.64 9.52
C ASN A 118 14.88 -3.02 9.07
N ILE A 119 15.00 -3.38 7.79
CA ILE A 119 14.62 -4.71 7.26
C ILE A 119 15.36 -5.84 7.99
N LYS A 120 16.61 -5.61 8.41
CA LYS A 120 17.38 -6.56 9.24
C LYS A 120 16.63 -7.00 10.50
N TYR A 121 15.84 -6.11 11.12
CA TYR A 121 15.05 -6.43 12.30
C TYR A 121 13.82 -7.28 11.94
N ALA A 122 13.23 -7.07 10.76
CA ALA A 122 12.16 -7.91 10.23
C ALA A 122 12.65 -9.36 10.00
N ILE A 123 13.85 -9.50 9.42
CA ILE A 123 14.51 -10.81 9.22
C ILE A 123 14.76 -11.50 10.56
N GLN A 124 15.28 -10.77 11.56
CA GLN A 124 15.46 -11.30 12.91
C GLN A 124 14.14 -11.70 13.59
N ALA A 125 13.03 -11.03 13.27
CA ALA A 125 11.70 -11.38 13.75
C ALA A 125 11.10 -12.64 13.07
N GLY A 126 11.76 -13.13 12.01
CA GLY A 126 11.40 -14.33 11.25
C GLY A 126 10.61 -14.05 9.97
N ILE A 127 10.59 -12.80 9.48
CA ILE A 127 9.95 -12.41 8.22
C ILE A 127 10.99 -12.52 7.09
N PRO A 128 10.69 -13.19 5.97
CA PRO A 128 11.59 -13.22 4.81
C PRO A 128 11.87 -11.82 4.26
N GLU A 129 13.10 -11.59 3.81
CA GLU A 129 13.50 -10.32 3.19
C GLU A 129 12.65 -10.00 1.94
N SER A 130 12.28 -11.01 1.15
CA SER A 130 11.43 -10.88 -0.03
C SER A 130 10.01 -10.38 0.26
N MET A 131 9.60 -10.34 1.53
CA MET A 131 8.31 -9.81 1.98
C MET A 131 8.43 -8.38 2.53
N CYS A 132 9.62 -7.79 2.52
CA CYS A 132 9.90 -6.46 3.04
C CYS A 132 10.23 -5.51 1.89
N CYS A 133 9.79 -4.26 2.01
CA CYS A 133 10.05 -3.21 1.04
C CYS A 133 10.42 -1.91 1.76
N GLY A 134 11.63 -1.40 1.50
CA GLY A 134 12.10 -0.12 2.02
C GLY A 134 11.76 1.03 1.07
N LEU A 135 11.11 2.08 1.58
CA LEU A 135 10.74 3.24 0.79
C LEU A 135 11.95 4.08 0.39
N ASP A 136 12.87 4.34 1.33
CA ASP A 136 14.12 5.06 1.06
C ASP A 136 14.98 4.36 -0.02
N GLU A 137 15.02 3.04 -0.02
CA GLU A 137 15.74 2.25 -1.04
C GLU A 137 15.10 2.42 -2.43
N LEU A 138 13.76 2.37 -2.52
CA LEU A 138 13.05 2.62 -3.78
C LEU A 138 13.28 4.06 -4.27
N GLU A 139 13.22 5.04 -3.39
CA GLU A 139 13.47 6.45 -3.71
C GLU A 139 14.90 6.66 -4.24
N ILE A 140 15.90 6.17 -3.51
CA ILE A 140 17.31 6.31 -3.90
C ILE A 140 17.59 5.55 -5.19
N SER A 141 17.02 4.35 -5.37
CA SER A 141 17.16 3.57 -6.60
C SER A 141 16.59 4.31 -7.82
N THR A 142 15.41 4.90 -7.66
CA THR A 142 14.74 5.67 -8.71
C THR A 142 15.53 6.94 -9.08
N LEU A 143 16.09 7.63 -8.08
CA LEU A 143 16.98 8.78 -8.28
C LEU A 143 18.30 8.38 -8.97
N ALA A 144 18.92 7.28 -8.54
CA ALA A 144 20.16 6.79 -9.11
C ALA A 144 19.99 6.38 -10.58
N SER A 145 18.89 5.74 -10.93
CA SER A 145 18.52 5.44 -12.32
C SER A 145 18.42 6.70 -13.19
N SER A 146 17.91 7.79 -12.62
CA SER A 146 17.79 9.07 -13.33
C SER A 146 19.15 9.72 -13.65
N CYS A 147 20.19 9.43 -12.86
CA CYS A 147 21.55 9.85 -13.16
C CYS A 147 22.14 9.13 -14.38
N GLN A 148 21.65 7.92 -14.70
CA GLN A 148 22.09 7.17 -15.88
C GLN A 148 21.30 7.55 -17.13
N CYS A 149 20.00 7.82 -16.98
CA CYS A 149 19.11 8.21 -18.06
C CYS A 149 18.13 9.29 -17.56
N VAL A 150 18.24 10.49 -18.14
CA VAL A 150 17.39 11.63 -17.79
C VAL A 150 15.92 11.27 -18.08
N GLY A 151 15.04 11.51 -17.11
CA GLY A 151 13.61 11.22 -17.23
C GLY A 151 13.20 9.79 -16.89
N LEU A 152 14.16 8.91 -16.56
CA LEU A 152 13.86 7.51 -16.26
C LEU A 152 13.01 7.34 -14.98
N SER A 153 13.18 8.19 -13.96
CA SER A 153 12.30 8.20 -12.78
C SER A 153 10.85 8.46 -13.15
N THR A 154 10.59 9.49 -13.96
CA THR A 154 9.25 9.85 -14.44
C THR A 154 8.64 8.69 -15.22
N MET A 155 9.43 8.06 -16.11
CA MET A 155 8.98 6.89 -16.86
C MET A 155 8.60 5.72 -15.94
N ILE A 156 9.42 5.41 -14.93
CA ILE A 156 9.14 4.35 -13.95
C ILE A 156 7.85 4.65 -13.17
N ILE A 157 7.68 5.90 -12.73
CA ILE A 157 6.49 6.33 -11.97
C ILE A 157 5.24 6.20 -12.84
N ASN A 158 5.27 6.67 -14.09
CA ASN A 158 4.14 6.58 -15.01
C ASN A 158 3.77 5.13 -15.35
N LEU A 159 4.75 4.21 -15.40
CA LEU A 159 4.48 2.79 -15.61
C LEU A 159 3.89 2.09 -14.37
N ALA A 160 4.17 2.62 -13.17
CA ALA A 160 3.74 2.03 -11.91
C ALA A 160 2.35 2.53 -11.45
N LEU A 161 1.96 3.73 -11.87
CA LEU A 161 0.65 4.30 -11.55
C LEU A 161 -0.42 3.78 -12.53
N PRO A 162 -1.65 3.52 -12.06
CA PRO A 162 -2.78 3.31 -12.95
C PRO A 162 -3.02 4.57 -13.80
N ASP A 163 -3.74 4.41 -14.92
CA ASP A 163 -4.17 5.53 -15.77
C ASP A 163 -4.68 6.68 -14.88
N ILE A 164 -4.04 7.84 -14.99
CA ILE A 164 -4.32 8.99 -14.16
C ILE A 164 -5.68 9.56 -14.59
N ASP A 165 -6.74 9.27 -13.84
CA ASP A 165 -8.03 9.94 -14.00
C ASP A 165 -7.84 11.44 -13.70
N GLY A 166 -7.96 12.30 -14.71
CA GLY A 166 -7.73 13.76 -14.60
C GLY A 166 -7.11 14.43 -15.82
N LEU A 167 -6.80 13.69 -16.89
CA LEU A 167 -6.24 14.24 -18.13
C LEU A 167 -7.22 15.13 -18.92
N ASP A 168 -8.51 15.09 -18.60
CA ASP A 168 -9.55 15.97 -19.16
C ASP A 168 -9.41 17.44 -18.72
N GLU A 169 -8.58 17.74 -17.72
CA GLU A 169 -8.33 19.12 -17.24
C GLU A 169 -7.18 19.84 -17.97
N TYR A 170 -6.41 19.14 -18.81
CA TYR A 170 -5.32 19.76 -19.55
C TYR A 170 -5.81 20.33 -20.88
N ASP A 171 -5.54 21.62 -21.09
CA ASP A 171 -5.90 22.33 -22.31
C ASP A 171 -5.15 21.69 -23.49
N SER A 172 -5.90 21.09 -24.42
CA SER A 172 -5.40 20.26 -25.53
C SER A 172 -4.66 21.03 -26.63
N GLN A 173 -4.07 22.18 -26.31
CA GLN A 173 -3.37 23.03 -27.27
C GLN A 173 -1.87 22.70 -27.36
N ASP A 174 -1.33 21.97 -26.38
CA ASP A 174 0.09 21.63 -26.30
C ASP A 174 0.38 20.24 -26.87
N ALA A 175 0.91 20.20 -28.10
CA ALA A 175 1.21 18.95 -28.83
C ALA A 175 2.19 18.00 -28.09
N TRP A 176 3.10 18.54 -27.27
CA TRP A 176 4.03 17.72 -26.49
C TRP A 176 3.32 16.92 -25.38
N LEU A 177 2.20 17.45 -24.88
CA LEU A 177 1.42 16.81 -23.83
C LEU A 177 0.60 15.66 -24.41
N GLU A 178 0.04 15.83 -25.61
CA GLU A 178 -0.61 14.74 -26.35
C GLU A 178 0.35 13.57 -26.63
N GLU A 179 1.63 13.83 -26.91
CA GLU A 179 2.64 12.78 -27.11
C GLU A 179 3.09 12.11 -25.81
N TYR A 180 2.96 12.79 -24.67
CA TYR A 180 3.41 12.31 -23.36
C TYR A 180 2.35 11.44 -22.67
N MET A 181 1.06 11.71 -22.91
CA MET A 181 -0.09 10.93 -22.41
C MET A 181 -0.27 9.63 -23.20
#